data_AF-A0A9W8TJ92-F1
#
_entry.id   AF-A0A9W8TJ92-F1
#
_cell.length_a   1.000
_cell.length_b   1.000
_cell.length_c   1.000
_cell.angle_alpha   90.00
_cell.angle_beta   90.00
_cell.angle_gamma   90.00
#
_symmetry.space_group_name_H-M   'P 1'
#
loop_
_entity.id
_entity.type
_entity.pdbx_description
1 polymer ?
#
loop_
_entity_poly.entity_id
_entity_poly.type
_entity_poly.pdbx_seq_one_letter_code
_entity_poly.pdbx_strand_id
1 'polypeptide(L)'
;MESSLATTSMKVAEDFFAGAKAAGKKNLVVDVSANGGGYIFSGYDLFRQLFPDIVQEGLGRWRESPGFVAVADVYSANSADFNADTASEDIIYQYESVYNWRYDLDESNKHFTSFDDKFAPQVYLGDEFTDVMQWDFNDPLNTINDTYGFGTDITGYRSRANFTRPFAGPENIVVVLDGYCASTCTLFSQFLVHDAGVKTIALGGRPSREGLIQGVGGVKGSQSYGYADVYANVQEALAFTNDSDIIETLSAYDTYVLERNQVSSLNVKDEIYREHLDDGIPAQFLAEYSDCRLWWTEAMIKDVSEVWKAAASSAFQSGSCAFGGIEKPAPSYPSKNRRTTPRPRPFDRSRFTLPLPAPPAKRGATPTKRTLSSKMQSMTLANQFMKVVD
;
A
#
# COMPACT_ATOMS: atom_id res chain seq x y z
N MET A 1 4.74 -17.79 7.30
CA MET A 1 6.01 -17.20 7.77
C MET A 1 5.99 -15.69 7.57
N GLU A 2 5.49 -15.20 6.44
CA GLU A 2 5.28 -13.76 6.19
C GLU A 2 4.18 -13.15 7.10
N SER A 3 3.02 -13.80 7.27
CA SER A 3 1.97 -13.34 8.21
C SER A 3 2.45 -13.18 9.66
N SER A 4 3.31 -14.08 10.13
CA SER A 4 3.94 -13.96 11.45
C SER A 4 4.94 -12.81 11.55
N LEU A 5 5.65 -12.47 10.46
CA LEU A 5 6.59 -11.34 10.41
C LEU A 5 5.84 -10.01 10.33
N ALA A 6 4.74 -9.95 9.58
CA ALA A 6 3.82 -8.82 9.52
C ALA A 6 3.28 -8.46 10.90
N THR A 7 2.66 -9.44 11.57
CA THR A 7 2.10 -9.26 12.93
C THR A 7 3.17 -8.83 13.94
N THR A 8 4.40 -9.37 13.81
CA THR A 8 5.51 -8.98 14.67
C THR A 8 5.94 -7.54 14.42
N SER A 9 6.06 -7.12 13.17
CA SER A 9 6.51 -5.76 12.79
C SER A 9 5.50 -4.69 13.24
N MET A 10 4.21 -4.94 13.06
CA MET A 10 3.15 -4.04 13.54
C MET A 10 3.21 -3.85 15.05
N LYS A 11 3.38 -4.94 15.79
CA LYS A 11 3.46 -4.91 17.25
C LYS A 11 4.70 -4.16 17.76
N VAL A 12 5.83 -4.27 17.05
CA VAL A 12 7.04 -3.49 17.38
C VAL A 12 6.77 -2.00 17.29
N ALA A 13 6.06 -1.54 16.24
CA ALA A 13 5.69 -0.13 16.10
C ALA A 13 4.72 0.31 17.21
N GLU A 14 3.69 -0.50 17.50
CA GLU A 14 2.72 -0.22 18.57
C GLU A 14 3.40 -0.08 19.94
N ASP A 15 4.25 -1.04 20.29
CA ASP A 15 4.99 -1.06 21.56
C ASP A 15 5.95 0.15 21.65
N PHE A 16 6.60 0.50 20.54
CA PHE A 16 7.46 1.68 20.47
C PHE A 16 6.65 2.97 20.70
N PHE A 17 5.52 3.15 20.03
CA PHE A 17 4.68 4.35 20.19
C PHE A 17 4.06 4.44 21.60
N ALA A 18 3.61 3.32 22.15
CA ALA A 18 3.12 3.24 23.53
C ALA A 18 4.23 3.62 24.52
N GLY A 19 5.43 3.08 24.34
CA GLY A 19 6.62 3.40 25.15
C GLY A 19 7.02 4.87 25.06
N ALA A 20 7.03 5.44 23.84
CA ALA A 20 7.33 6.85 23.62
C ALA A 20 6.32 7.77 24.34
N LYS A 21 5.02 7.45 24.25
CA LYS A 21 3.95 8.18 24.94
C LYS A 21 4.08 8.07 26.46
N ALA A 22 4.34 6.87 26.98
CA ALA A 22 4.55 6.64 28.41
C ALA A 22 5.79 7.41 28.93
N ALA A 23 6.83 7.55 28.11
CA ALA A 23 8.01 8.35 28.39
C ALA A 23 7.80 9.88 28.17
N GLY A 24 6.58 10.32 27.90
CA GLY A 24 6.23 11.73 27.75
C GLY A 24 6.77 12.39 26.47
N LYS A 25 7.22 11.59 25.48
CA LYS A 25 7.71 12.11 24.20
C LYS A 25 6.57 12.79 23.44
N LYS A 26 6.89 13.90 22.78
CA LYS A 26 5.94 14.71 22.01
C LYS A 26 6.23 14.73 20.53
N ASN A 27 7.47 14.46 20.14
CA ASN A 27 7.91 14.48 18.76
C ASN A 27 8.51 13.14 18.37
N LEU A 28 8.38 12.79 17.10
CA LEU A 28 8.88 11.58 16.48
C LEU A 28 9.77 11.94 15.28
N VAL A 29 10.93 11.29 15.20
CA VAL A 29 11.74 11.24 13.98
C VAL A 29 11.52 9.86 13.38
N VAL A 30 11.06 9.83 12.13
CA VAL A 30 10.88 8.59 11.35
C VAL A 30 11.99 8.55 10.32
N ASP A 31 13.00 7.71 10.55
CA ASP A 31 14.13 7.56 9.63
C ASP A 31 13.91 6.39 8.68
N VAL A 32 13.74 6.73 7.40
CA VAL A 32 13.59 5.77 6.29
C VAL A 32 14.73 5.89 5.28
N SER A 33 15.88 6.44 5.72
CA SER A 33 17.11 6.38 4.92
C SER A 33 17.50 4.93 4.62
N ALA A 34 18.06 4.69 3.43
CA ALA A 34 18.40 3.36 2.92
C ALA A 34 17.25 2.32 2.94
N ASN A 35 15.98 2.75 3.01
CA ASN A 35 14.83 1.84 3.03
C ASN A 35 14.34 1.50 1.60
N GLY A 36 14.60 0.29 1.13
CA GLY A 36 14.20 -0.18 -0.20
C GLY A 36 12.73 -0.58 -0.34
N GLY A 37 11.95 -0.56 0.75
CA GLY A 37 10.55 -0.98 0.79
C GLY A 37 10.36 -2.30 1.56
N GLY A 38 9.50 -3.16 1.03
CA GLY A 38 9.11 -4.41 1.69
C GLY A 38 7.63 -4.72 1.48
N TYR A 39 6.99 -5.34 2.46
CA TYR A 39 5.59 -5.73 2.36
C TYR A 39 4.66 -4.51 2.37
N ILE A 40 3.94 -4.29 1.26
CA ILE A 40 3.09 -3.11 0.98
C ILE A 40 2.21 -2.76 2.17
N PHE A 41 1.45 -3.73 2.70
CA PHE A 41 0.48 -3.43 3.77
C PHE A 41 1.12 -3.02 5.09
N SER A 42 2.42 -3.30 5.29
CA SER A 42 3.15 -2.78 6.45
C SER A 42 3.33 -1.25 6.37
N GLY A 43 3.49 -0.70 5.16
CA GLY A 43 3.53 0.75 4.95
C GLY A 43 2.19 1.41 5.23
N TYR A 44 1.10 0.80 4.77
CA TYR A 44 -0.27 1.21 5.07
C TYR A 44 -0.56 1.16 6.57
N ASP A 45 -0.25 0.04 7.23
CA ASP A 45 -0.50 -0.10 8.66
C ASP A 45 0.32 0.89 9.50
N LEU A 46 1.62 1.06 9.21
CA LEU A 46 2.47 1.97 9.97
C LEU A 46 1.99 3.42 9.84
N PHE A 47 1.57 3.85 8.64
CA PHE A 47 0.93 5.15 8.46
C PHE A 47 -0.34 5.26 9.31
N ARG A 48 -1.20 4.24 9.27
CA ARG A 48 -2.46 4.22 10.01
C ARG A 48 -2.27 4.10 11.52
N GLN A 49 -1.18 3.53 12.03
CA GLN A 49 -0.83 3.59 13.44
C GLN A 49 -0.52 5.01 13.90
N LEU A 50 0.11 5.83 13.04
CA LEU A 50 0.40 7.24 13.32
C LEU A 50 -0.85 8.12 13.15
N PHE A 51 -1.63 7.87 12.10
CA PHE A 51 -2.81 8.65 11.71
C PHE A 51 -4.05 7.77 11.47
N PRO A 52 -4.61 7.13 12.53
CA PRO A 52 -5.74 6.20 12.40
C PRO A 52 -7.06 6.86 11.97
N ASP A 53 -7.12 8.18 11.95
CA ASP A 53 -8.27 8.99 11.52
C ASP A 53 -8.14 9.53 10.09
N ILE A 54 -7.01 9.31 9.41
CA ILE A 54 -6.79 9.69 7.99
C ILE A 54 -6.84 8.45 7.11
N VAL A 55 -7.87 8.31 6.30
CA VAL A 55 -7.90 7.26 5.26
C VAL A 55 -6.83 7.62 4.23
N GLN A 56 -5.86 6.74 4.09
CA GLN A 56 -4.73 6.91 3.19
C GLN A 56 -5.17 6.76 1.74
N GLU A 57 -4.54 7.54 0.85
CA GLU A 57 -4.84 7.53 -0.58
C GLU A 57 -3.66 6.96 -1.36
N GLY A 58 -3.82 5.71 -1.81
CA GLY A 58 -2.84 5.00 -2.61
C GLY A 58 -3.44 4.61 -3.96
N LEU A 59 -3.66 5.61 -4.80
CA LEU A 59 -4.27 5.45 -6.12
C LEU A 59 -3.23 4.89 -7.09
N GLY A 60 -3.45 3.68 -7.57
CA GLY A 60 -2.62 3.17 -8.66
C GLY A 60 -3.43 2.61 -9.80
N ARG A 61 -2.79 2.47 -10.96
CA ARG A 61 -3.40 1.95 -12.18
C ARG A 61 -2.46 0.99 -12.88
N TRP A 62 -3.03 0.15 -13.73
CA TRP A 62 -2.28 -0.84 -14.51
C TRP A 62 -2.31 -0.45 -15.97
N ARG A 63 -1.17 -0.60 -16.66
CA ARG A 63 -1.13 -0.46 -18.11
C ARG A 63 -1.80 -1.68 -18.73
N GLU A 64 -2.79 -1.45 -19.58
CA GLU A 64 -3.51 -2.51 -20.24
C GLU A 64 -2.71 -3.10 -21.42
N SER A 65 -3.03 -4.34 -21.73
CA SER A 65 -2.56 -5.06 -22.89
C SER A 65 -3.59 -6.13 -23.24
N PRO A 66 -3.59 -6.67 -24.49
CA PRO A 66 -4.54 -7.72 -24.86
C PRO A 66 -4.52 -8.91 -23.90
N GLY A 67 -3.34 -9.36 -23.45
CA GLY A 67 -3.26 -10.46 -22.48
C GLY A 67 -3.69 -10.06 -21.07
N PHE A 68 -3.49 -8.81 -20.63
CA PHE A 68 -4.00 -8.33 -19.34
C PHE A 68 -5.53 -8.40 -19.32
N VAL A 69 -6.18 -7.86 -20.36
CA VAL A 69 -7.65 -7.86 -20.48
C VAL A 69 -8.18 -9.28 -20.61
N ALA A 70 -7.51 -10.14 -21.39
CA ALA A 70 -7.89 -11.55 -21.53
C ALA A 70 -7.82 -12.33 -20.20
N VAL A 71 -6.80 -12.11 -19.36
CA VAL A 71 -6.75 -12.70 -18.01
C VAL A 71 -7.86 -12.10 -17.14
N ALA A 72 -8.10 -10.80 -17.23
CA ALA A 72 -9.16 -10.12 -16.49
C ALA A 72 -10.56 -10.68 -16.81
N ASP A 73 -10.85 -10.92 -18.09
CA ASP A 73 -12.10 -11.52 -18.55
C ASP A 73 -12.31 -12.90 -17.92
N VAL A 74 -11.30 -13.76 -17.99
CA VAL A 74 -11.38 -15.12 -17.43
C VAL A 74 -11.58 -15.08 -15.91
N TYR A 75 -10.76 -14.32 -15.19
CA TYR A 75 -10.82 -14.28 -13.73
C TYR A 75 -12.15 -13.70 -13.26
N SER A 76 -12.57 -12.58 -13.85
CA SER A 76 -13.82 -11.90 -13.51
C SER A 76 -15.07 -12.76 -13.78
N ALA A 77 -15.04 -13.59 -14.82
CA ALA A 77 -16.13 -14.49 -15.17
C ALA A 77 -16.14 -15.75 -14.29
N ASN A 78 -14.98 -16.38 -14.09
CA ASN A 78 -14.87 -17.63 -13.35
C ASN A 78 -15.09 -17.45 -11.85
N SER A 79 -14.76 -16.27 -11.30
CA SER A 79 -15.02 -15.91 -9.90
C SER A 79 -16.33 -15.11 -9.70
N ALA A 80 -17.26 -15.11 -10.66
CA ALA A 80 -18.48 -14.29 -10.57
C ALA A 80 -19.41 -14.70 -9.42
N ASP A 81 -19.51 -16.01 -9.14
CA ASP A 81 -20.33 -16.58 -8.06
C ASP A 81 -19.50 -16.88 -6.79
N PHE A 82 -18.45 -16.09 -6.56
CA PHE A 82 -17.51 -16.30 -5.45
C PHE A 82 -18.22 -16.44 -4.10
N ASN A 83 -17.81 -17.47 -3.35
CA ASN A 83 -18.20 -17.67 -1.96
C ASN A 83 -17.00 -18.17 -1.17
N ALA A 84 -16.50 -17.34 -0.24
CA ALA A 84 -15.32 -17.62 0.57
C ALA A 84 -15.41 -18.92 1.38
N ASP A 85 -16.61 -19.40 1.73
CA ASP A 85 -16.79 -20.63 2.51
C ASP A 85 -16.66 -21.91 1.67
N THR A 86 -16.81 -21.80 0.34
CA THR A 86 -16.91 -22.98 -0.55
C THR A 86 -15.98 -22.92 -1.76
N ALA A 87 -15.38 -21.78 -2.07
CA ALA A 87 -14.49 -21.60 -3.20
C ALA A 87 -13.26 -22.53 -3.11
N SER A 88 -12.80 -23.02 -4.26
CA SER A 88 -11.49 -23.66 -4.36
C SER A 88 -10.38 -22.61 -4.23
N GLU A 89 -9.16 -23.06 -3.98
CA GLU A 89 -7.98 -22.20 -3.90
C GLU A 89 -7.77 -21.38 -5.19
N ASP A 90 -7.93 -22.00 -6.36
CA ASP A 90 -7.85 -21.33 -7.67
C ASP A 90 -8.90 -20.20 -7.81
N ILE A 91 -10.13 -20.41 -7.32
CA ILE A 91 -11.20 -19.40 -7.38
C ILE A 91 -10.97 -18.27 -6.37
N ILE A 92 -10.43 -18.57 -5.18
CA ILE A 92 -9.98 -17.55 -4.23
C ILE A 92 -8.87 -16.71 -4.85
N TYR A 93 -7.89 -17.36 -5.48
CA TYR A 93 -6.79 -16.69 -6.17
C TYR A 93 -7.28 -15.72 -7.25
N GLN A 94 -8.21 -16.17 -8.09
CA GLN A 94 -8.77 -15.32 -9.15
C GLN A 94 -9.63 -14.19 -8.60
N TYR A 95 -10.40 -14.45 -7.53
CA TYR A 95 -11.21 -13.43 -6.87
C TYR A 95 -10.37 -12.34 -6.22
N GLU A 96 -9.28 -12.71 -5.54
CA GLU A 96 -8.36 -11.81 -4.83
C GLU A 96 -7.27 -11.21 -5.73
N SER A 97 -7.54 -11.09 -7.02
CA SER A 97 -6.58 -10.62 -8.00
C SER A 97 -7.01 -9.31 -8.63
N VAL A 98 -6.04 -8.48 -9.03
CA VAL A 98 -6.26 -7.25 -9.79
C VAL A 98 -7.05 -7.50 -11.09
N TYR A 99 -6.96 -8.71 -11.64
CA TYR A 99 -7.68 -9.12 -12.84
C TYR A 99 -9.21 -9.30 -12.60
N ASN A 100 -9.67 -9.39 -11.35
CA ASN A 100 -11.10 -9.37 -11.03
C ASN A 100 -11.57 -7.94 -10.72
N TRP A 101 -12.60 -7.48 -11.44
CA TRP A 101 -13.10 -6.11 -11.24
C TRP A 101 -13.69 -5.85 -9.85
N ARG A 102 -14.09 -6.89 -9.13
CA ARG A 102 -14.70 -6.77 -7.79
C ARG A 102 -13.68 -6.58 -6.66
N TYR A 103 -12.41 -6.88 -6.91
CA TYR A 103 -11.39 -6.99 -5.87
C TYR A 103 -11.00 -5.63 -5.27
N ASP A 104 -10.74 -4.64 -6.13
CA ASP A 104 -10.24 -3.33 -5.73
C ASP A 104 -11.37 -2.32 -5.50
N LEU A 105 -11.01 -1.21 -4.83
CA LEU A 105 -11.85 -0.02 -4.66
C LEU A 105 -11.48 1.07 -5.67
N ASP A 106 -12.44 1.89 -6.07
CA ASP A 106 -12.28 3.08 -6.89
C ASP A 106 -11.67 4.27 -6.11
N GLU A 107 -11.48 5.41 -6.78
CA GLU A 107 -11.01 6.66 -6.16
C GLU A 107 -11.92 7.19 -5.03
N SER A 108 -13.19 6.77 -5.01
CA SER A 108 -14.20 7.13 -4.02
C SER A 108 -14.29 6.14 -2.85
N ASN A 109 -13.36 5.18 -2.75
CA ASN A 109 -13.36 4.09 -1.77
C ASN A 109 -14.62 3.20 -1.85
N LYS A 110 -15.09 2.89 -3.05
CA LYS A 110 -16.20 1.96 -3.31
C LYS A 110 -15.77 0.88 -4.28
N HIS A 111 -16.37 -0.29 -4.20
CA HIS A 111 -16.15 -1.30 -5.23
C HIS A 111 -16.66 -0.80 -6.59
N PHE A 112 -15.90 -1.11 -7.64
CA PHE A 112 -16.37 -1.02 -9.02
C PHE A 112 -17.67 -1.81 -9.18
N THR A 113 -18.55 -1.39 -10.09
CA THR A 113 -19.87 -2.02 -10.27
C THR A 113 -19.99 -2.86 -11.53
N SER A 114 -19.00 -2.78 -12.42
CA SER A 114 -18.92 -3.54 -13.65
C SER A 114 -17.47 -3.80 -14.07
N PHE A 115 -17.28 -4.67 -15.07
CA PHE A 115 -15.98 -4.89 -15.71
C PHE A 115 -15.46 -3.60 -16.36
N ASP A 116 -16.32 -2.93 -17.13
CA ASP A 116 -15.99 -1.69 -17.83
C ASP A 116 -15.68 -0.55 -16.84
N ASP A 117 -16.30 -0.50 -15.66
CA ASP A 117 -15.98 0.53 -14.66
C ASP A 117 -14.51 0.50 -14.25
N LYS A 118 -13.86 -0.67 -14.27
CA LYS A 118 -12.45 -0.84 -13.89
C LYS A 118 -11.52 -0.91 -15.10
N PHE A 119 -11.95 -1.57 -16.17
CA PHE A 119 -11.10 -1.95 -17.31
C PHE A 119 -11.51 -1.27 -18.62
N ALA A 120 -12.43 -0.30 -18.61
CA ALA A 120 -12.61 0.56 -19.78
C ALA A 120 -11.33 1.40 -19.96
N PRO A 121 -10.71 1.39 -21.16
CA PRO A 121 -9.42 2.01 -21.38
C PRO A 121 -9.39 3.51 -21.04
N GLN A 122 -8.53 3.87 -20.09
CA GLN A 122 -8.14 5.24 -19.79
C GLN A 122 -6.90 5.60 -20.60
N VAL A 123 -7.05 6.49 -21.60
CA VAL A 123 -5.98 6.77 -22.57
C VAL A 123 -5.10 7.93 -22.10
N TYR A 124 -3.82 7.66 -21.86
CA TYR A 124 -2.81 8.67 -21.56
C TYR A 124 -1.60 8.50 -22.48
N LEU A 125 -1.22 9.57 -23.18
CA LEU A 125 -0.06 9.59 -24.09
C LEU A 125 -0.04 8.45 -25.14
N GLY A 126 -1.20 7.91 -25.51
CA GLY A 126 -1.36 6.84 -26.50
C GLY A 126 -1.30 5.43 -25.92
N ASP A 127 -1.10 5.27 -24.62
CA ASP A 127 -1.24 4.01 -23.90
C ASP A 127 -2.60 3.92 -23.21
N GLU A 128 -3.09 2.69 -23.05
CA GLU A 128 -4.35 2.36 -22.36
C GLU A 128 -4.05 1.86 -20.95
N PHE A 129 -4.83 2.31 -19.99
CA PHE A 129 -4.72 1.95 -18.58
C PHE A 129 -6.10 1.60 -18.01
N THR A 130 -6.10 0.84 -16.92
CA THR A 130 -7.28 0.66 -16.08
C THR A 130 -7.70 1.99 -15.45
N ASP A 131 -8.89 2.05 -14.88
CA ASP A 131 -9.21 3.09 -13.90
C ASP A 131 -8.27 3.00 -12.68
N VAL A 132 -8.16 4.09 -11.92
CA VAL A 132 -7.37 4.13 -10.69
C VAL A 132 -8.04 3.31 -9.60
N MET A 133 -7.25 2.58 -8.84
CA MET A 133 -7.72 1.59 -7.89
C MET A 133 -6.91 1.54 -6.60
N GLN A 134 -7.57 1.12 -5.52
CA GLN A 134 -7.05 1.08 -4.16
C GLN A 134 -7.38 -0.26 -3.49
N TRP A 135 -6.59 -0.63 -2.48
CA TRP A 135 -6.79 -1.85 -1.71
C TRP A 135 -8.05 -1.78 -0.83
N ASP A 136 -8.83 -2.86 -0.79
CA ASP A 136 -9.89 -3.05 0.21
C ASP A 136 -9.34 -3.67 1.50
N PHE A 137 -9.12 -2.85 2.52
CA PHE A 137 -8.71 -3.31 3.86
C PHE A 137 -9.87 -3.76 4.76
N ASN A 138 -11.12 -3.71 4.28
CA ASN A 138 -12.23 -4.37 4.93
C ASN A 138 -12.43 -5.82 4.47
N ASP A 139 -11.77 -6.27 3.40
CA ASP A 139 -11.80 -7.65 2.94
C ASP A 139 -11.04 -8.57 3.94
N PRO A 140 -11.72 -9.52 4.60
CA PRO A 140 -11.06 -10.46 5.52
C PRO A 140 -10.04 -11.38 4.86
N LEU A 141 -10.21 -11.70 3.57
CA LEU A 141 -9.30 -12.57 2.86
C LEU A 141 -7.97 -11.88 2.58
N ASN A 142 -8.01 -10.57 2.33
CA ASN A 142 -6.84 -9.74 2.14
C ASN A 142 -6.13 -9.40 3.47
N THR A 143 -6.88 -9.29 4.59
CA THR A 143 -6.33 -8.88 5.89
C THR A 143 -6.08 -10.05 6.85
N ILE A 144 -7.11 -10.55 7.53
CA ILE A 144 -6.96 -11.47 8.68
C ILE A 144 -6.66 -12.91 8.27
N ASN A 145 -6.88 -13.28 7.01
CA ASN A 145 -6.59 -14.64 6.54
C ASN A 145 -5.08 -14.89 6.51
N ASP A 146 -4.60 -15.84 7.31
CA ASP A 146 -3.16 -16.17 7.39
C ASP A 146 -2.61 -16.91 6.16
N THR A 147 -3.48 -17.40 5.28
CA THR A 147 -3.11 -18.20 4.09
C THR A 147 -2.97 -17.31 2.86
N TYR A 148 -3.96 -16.44 2.64
CA TYR A 148 -4.06 -15.61 1.43
C TYR A 148 -3.78 -14.13 1.69
N GLY A 149 -3.99 -13.67 2.93
CA GLY A 149 -3.87 -12.28 3.31
C GLY A 149 -2.69 -11.97 4.22
N PHE A 150 -2.77 -10.81 4.84
CA PHE A 150 -1.72 -10.26 5.70
C PHE A 150 -1.55 -11.00 7.04
N GLY A 151 -2.56 -11.75 7.47
CA GLY A 151 -2.67 -12.41 8.79
C GLY A 151 -3.16 -11.50 9.93
N THR A 152 -3.53 -10.25 9.64
CA THR A 152 -4.08 -9.32 10.62
C THR A 152 -4.79 -8.16 9.93
N ASP A 153 -5.71 -7.51 10.65
CA ASP A 153 -6.33 -6.27 10.18
C ASP A 153 -5.30 -5.13 10.11
N ILE A 154 -5.51 -4.19 9.19
CA ILE A 154 -4.78 -2.92 9.13
C ILE A 154 -5.37 -1.96 10.17
N THR A 155 -4.50 -1.16 10.82
CA THR A 155 -4.92 -0.13 11.75
C THR A 155 -6.01 0.77 11.15
N GLY A 156 -7.05 1.02 11.94
CA GLY A 156 -8.19 1.84 11.53
C GLY A 156 -9.26 1.10 10.72
N TYR A 157 -9.11 -0.22 10.53
CA TYR A 157 -10.10 -1.09 9.89
C TYR A 157 -10.53 -2.21 10.83
N ARG A 158 -11.76 -2.70 10.66
CA ARG A 158 -12.30 -3.92 11.31
C ARG A 158 -11.98 -4.02 12.81
N SER A 159 -11.29 -5.06 13.27
CA SER A 159 -10.98 -5.26 14.71
C SER A 159 -10.03 -4.21 15.29
N ARG A 160 -9.34 -3.46 14.43
CA ARG A 160 -8.38 -2.39 14.76
C ARG A 160 -8.92 -0.99 14.44
N ALA A 161 -10.24 -0.82 14.33
CA ALA A 161 -10.85 0.47 14.00
C ALA A 161 -10.65 1.57 15.07
N ASN A 162 -10.50 1.20 16.35
CA ASN A 162 -10.52 2.14 17.48
C ASN A 162 -9.11 2.55 17.95
N PHE A 163 -8.21 2.89 17.02
CA PHE A 163 -6.88 3.40 17.34
C PHE A 163 -6.90 4.92 17.56
N THR A 164 -5.95 5.42 18.35
CA THR A 164 -5.78 6.86 18.58
C THR A 164 -4.38 7.28 18.19
N ARG A 165 -4.22 8.48 17.63
CA ARG A 165 -2.90 9.03 17.29
C ARG A 165 -1.93 8.95 18.49
N PRO A 166 -0.70 8.46 18.30
CA PRO A 166 0.33 8.47 19.33
C PRO A 166 0.95 9.87 19.55
N PHE A 167 0.91 10.74 18.53
CA PHE A 167 1.39 12.13 18.55
C PHE A 167 0.26 13.09 18.17
N ALA A 168 0.33 14.38 18.54
CA ALA A 168 -0.83 15.28 18.43
C ALA A 168 -1.22 15.58 16.98
N GLY A 169 -0.22 15.81 16.13
CA GLY A 169 -0.42 16.09 14.71
C GLY A 169 0.84 15.90 13.87
N PRO A 170 0.75 16.15 12.55
CA PRO A 170 1.88 16.04 11.64
C PRO A 170 3.06 16.94 12.01
N GLU A 171 2.82 18.07 12.67
CA GLU A 171 3.85 18.98 13.17
C GLU A 171 4.77 18.36 14.25
N ASN A 172 4.36 17.22 14.81
CA ASN A 172 5.15 16.47 15.78
C ASN A 172 5.96 15.33 15.15
N ILE A 173 5.87 15.14 13.84
CA ILE A 173 6.55 14.06 13.15
C ILE A 173 7.42 14.69 12.05
N VAL A 174 8.61 14.13 11.83
CA VAL A 174 9.44 14.45 10.68
C VAL A 174 9.97 13.17 10.07
N VAL A 175 9.95 13.09 8.74
CA VAL A 175 10.54 11.95 8.00
C VAL A 175 11.95 12.31 7.56
N VAL A 176 12.90 11.42 7.82
CA VAL A 176 14.29 11.53 7.38
C VAL A 176 14.50 10.60 6.18
N LEU A 177 15.02 11.17 5.11
CA LEU A 177 15.21 10.57 3.79
C LEU A 177 16.65 10.84 3.30
N ASP A 178 17.07 10.14 2.27
CA ASP A 178 18.41 10.27 1.66
C ASP A 178 18.42 10.08 0.14
N GLY A 179 17.24 10.01 -0.48
CA GLY A 179 17.06 9.71 -1.90
C GLY A 179 16.93 8.21 -2.21
N TYR A 180 17.11 7.31 -1.25
CA TYR A 180 17.06 5.86 -1.49
C TYR A 180 15.66 5.26 -1.44
N CYS A 181 14.76 5.83 -0.61
CA CYS A 181 13.41 5.32 -0.36
C CYS A 181 12.71 4.83 -1.64
N ALA A 182 12.31 3.56 -1.66
CA ALA A 182 11.75 2.86 -2.82
C ALA A 182 10.58 1.91 -2.44
N SER A 183 9.78 1.51 -3.43
CA SER A 183 8.66 0.57 -3.27
C SER A 183 7.75 0.99 -2.10
N THR A 184 7.41 0.10 -1.17
CA THR A 184 6.56 0.37 0.01
C THR A 184 7.00 1.58 0.83
N CYS A 185 8.29 1.92 0.87
CA CYS A 185 8.76 3.13 1.54
C CYS A 185 8.17 4.39 0.89
N THR A 186 8.01 4.39 -0.44
CA THR A 186 7.43 5.52 -1.18
C THR A 186 5.97 5.74 -0.82
N LEU A 187 5.17 4.66 -0.74
CA LEU A 187 3.78 4.72 -0.27
C LEU A 187 3.67 5.27 1.15
N PHE A 188 4.46 4.73 2.08
CA PHE A 188 4.47 5.21 3.46
C PHE A 188 4.87 6.69 3.56
N SER A 189 5.89 7.09 2.81
CA SER A 189 6.35 8.50 2.75
C SER A 189 5.30 9.39 2.10
N GLN A 190 4.65 8.93 1.03
CA GLN A 190 3.57 9.62 0.35
C GLN A 190 2.40 9.87 1.31
N PHE A 191 1.91 8.86 2.01
CA PHE A 191 0.78 9.03 2.94
C PHE A 191 1.13 10.02 4.06
N LEU A 192 2.36 9.95 4.60
CA LEU A 192 2.80 10.92 5.61
C LEU A 192 2.84 12.35 5.05
N VAL A 193 3.35 12.55 3.84
CA VAL A 193 3.54 13.89 3.26
C VAL A 193 2.23 14.45 2.70
N HIS A 194 1.55 13.71 1.83
CA HIS A 194 0.37 14.16 1.08
C HIS A 194 -0.91 14.06 1.90
N ASP A 195 -1.13 12.95 2.61
CA ASP A 195 -2.39 12.75 3.33
C ASP A 195 -2.36 13.39 4.73
N ALA A 196 -1.20 13.35 5.40
CA ALA A 196 -1.06 13.88 6.76
C ALA A 196 -0.35 15.24 6.84
N GLY A 197 0.42 15.67 5.82
CA GLY A 197 1.14 16.95 5.86
C GLY A 197 2.43 16.93 6.69
N VAL A 198 3.02 15.76 6.93
CA VAL A 198 4.28 15.59 7.66
C VAL A 198 5.44 16.17 6.84
N LYS A 199 6.36 16.85 7.53
CA LYS A 199 7.52 17.48 6.90
C LYS A 199 8.69 16.52 6.74
N THR A 200 9.53 16.79 5.75
CA THR A 200 10.63 15.90 5.36
C THR A 200 11.99 16.58 5.44
N ILE A 201 13.00 15.78 5.80
CA ILE A 201 14.41 16.15 5.79
C ILE A 201 15.15 15.16 4.89
N ALA A 202 15.88 15.66 3.89
CA ALA A 202 16.77 14.85 3.08
C ALA A 202 18.25 15.07 3.44
N LEU A 203 18.99 14.00 3.69
CA LEU A 203 20.45 14.06 3.90
C LEU A 203 21.23 13.89 2.60
N GLY A 204 22.29 14.67 2.45
CA GLY A 204 23.30 14.47 1.42
C GLY A 204 22.99 15.17 0.11
N GLY A 205 22.95 14.40 -0.98
CA GLY A 205 22.98 14.92 -2.35
C GLY A 205 24.38 15.35 -2.81
N ARG A 206 24.47 15.86 -4.05
CA ARG A 206 25.76 16.25 -4.64
C ARG A 206 26.33 17.51 -3.95
N PRO A 207 27.56 17.49 -3.40
CA PRO A 207 28.16 18.64 -2.71
C PRO A 207 28.28 19.90 -3.56
N SER A 208 28.48 19.74 -4.87
CA SER A 208 28.58 20.85 -5.84
C SER A 208 27.24 21.41 -6.30
N ARG A 209 26.12 20.90 -5.79
CA ARG A 209 24.76 21.34 -6.15
C ARG A 209 24.07 21.97 -4.95
N GLU A 210 23.76 23.25 -5.09
CA GLU A 210 22.93 23.99 -4.14
C GLU A 210 21.44 23.62 -4.29
N GLY A 211 20.66 23.88 -3.24
CA GLY A 211 19.21 23.71 -3.25
C GLY A 211 18.72 22.44 -2.53
N LEU A 212 17.41 22.30 -2.49
CA LEU A 212 16.73 21.11 -1.99
C LEU A 212 17.00 19.90 -2.89
N ILE A 213 16.83 18.71 -2.32
CA ILE A 213 16.96 17.44 -3.03
C ILE A 213 15.70 16.60 -2.82
N GLN A 214 15.49 15.63 -3.68
CA GLN A 214 14.42 14.67 -3.48
C GLN A 214 14.74 13.77 -2.29
N GLY A 215 13.77 13.61 -1.39
CA GLY A 215 13.87 12.63 -0.32
C GLY A 215 13.59 11.22 -0.83
N VAL A 216 12.61 11.07 -1.73
CA VAL A 216 12.27 9.81 -2.40
C VAL A 216 12.85 9.85 -3.81
N GLY A 217 13.89 9.04 -4.06
CA GLY A 217 14.54 8.92 -5.36
C GLY A 217 14.56 7.51 -5.94
N GLY A 218 14.06 6.52 -5.18
CA GLY A 218 13.87 5.16 -5.66
C GLY A 218 12.65 4.99 -6.56
N VAL A 219 12.25 3.75 -6.78
CA VAL A 219 11.06 3.42 -7.58
C VAL A 219 9.81 3.78 -6.77
N LYS A 220 8.96 4.65 -7.32
CA LYS A 220 7.65 5.07 -6.76
C LYS A 220 6.48 4.24 -7.30
N GLY A 221 6.77 3.08 -7.89
CA GLY A 221 5.78 2.06 -8.20
C GLY A 221 5.25 1.38 -6.95
N SER A 222 3.95 1.10 -6.93
CA SER A 222 3.28 0.56 -5.75
C SER A 222 3.07 -0.95 -5.77
N GLN A 223 3.45 -1.63 -6.86
CA GLN A 223 3.43 -3.09 -6.96
C GLN A 223 4.37 -3.61 -8.05
N SER A 224 5.02 -4.75 -7.79
CA SER A 224 5.90 -5.41 -8.77
C SER A 224 5.55 -6.87 -8.97
N TYR A 225 5.56 -7.34 -10.21
CA TYR A 225 5.47 -8.76 -10.56
C TYR A 225 6.78 -9.25 -11.17
N GLY A 226 7.17 -10.47 -10.83
CA GLY A 226 8.14 -11.22 -11.62
C GLY A 226 7.53 -11.65 -12.95
N TYR A 227 8.36 -11.88 -13.95
CA TYR A 227 7.89 -12.38 -15.24
C TYR A 227 7.23 -13.76 -15.10
N ALA A 228 7.69 -14.56 -14.13
CA ALA A 228 7.10 -15.86 -13.82
C ALA A 228 5.68 -15.72 -13.26
N ASP A 229 5.40 -14.65 -12.50
CA ASP A 229 4.06 -14.38 -11.97
C ASP A 229 3.10 -13.99 -13.09
N VAL A 230 3.57 -13.17 -14.04
CA VAL A 230 2.79 -12.84 -15.25
C VAL A 230 2.48 -14.10 -16.05
N TYR A 231 3.48 -14.94 -16.32
CA TYR A 231 3.27 -16.19 -17.06
C TYR A 231 2.35 -17.16 -16.31
N ALA A 232 2.47 -17.26 -14.99
CA ALA A 232 1.60 -18.10 -14.17
C ALA A 232 0.13 -17.66 -14.28
N ASN A 233 -0.15 -16.36 -14.25
CA ASN A 233 -1.50 -15.83 -14.45
C ASN A 233 -2.07 -16.17 -15.85
N VAL A 234 -1.22 -16.12 -16.88
CA VAL A 234 -1.62 -16.52 -18.23
C VAL A 234 -1.96 -18.01 -18.30
N GLN A 235 -1.13 -18.88 -17.71
CA GLN A 235 -1.37 -20.33 -17.71
C GLN A 235 -2.62 -20.70 -16.89
N GLU A 236 -2.86 -20.01 -15.78
CA GLU A 236 -4.07 -20.13 -14.99
C GLU A 236 -5.30 -19.75 -15.84
N ALA A 237 -5.30 -18.57 -16.48
CA ALA A 237 -6.42 -18.16 -17.34
C ALA A 237 -6.68 -19.16 -18.48
N LEU A 238 -5.63 -19.68 -19.13
CA LEU A 238 -5.75 -20.72 -20.17
C LEU A 238 -6.39 -22.02 -19.66
N ALA A 239 -6.17 -22.38 -18.40
CA ALA A 239 -6.76 -23.58 -17.80
C ALA A 239 -8.27 -23.43 -17.51
N PHE A 240 -8.78 -22.20 -17.44
CA PHE A 240 -10.16 -21.88 -17.05
C PHE A 240 -11.02 -21.29 -18.18
N THR A 241 -10.52 -21.28 -19.42
CA THR A 241 -11.26 -20.78 -20.58
C THR A 241 -11.37 -21.80 -21.71
N ASN A 242 -12.46 -21.71 -22.48
CA ASN A 242 -12.64 -22.40 -23.76
C ASN A 242 -12.86 -21.41 -24.92
N ASP A 243 -12.72 -20.11 -24.67
CA ASP A 243 -12.88 -19.06 -25.67
C ASP A 243 -11.66 -19.06 -26.61
N SER A 244 -11.90 -19.23 -27.91
CA SER A 244 -10.81 -19.35 -28.90
C SER A 244 -9.97 -18.09 -29.03
N ASP A 245 -10.59 -16.92 -28.87
CA ASP A 245 -9.93 -15.63 -29.12
C ASP A 245 -9.07 -15.26 -27.91
N ILE A 246 -9.53 -15.58 -26.69
CA ILE A 246 -8.72 -15.51 -25.47
C ILE A 246 -7.54 -16.48 -25.55
N ILE A 247 -7.79 -17.73 -25.96
CA ILE A 247 -6.71 -18.73 -26.09
C ILE A 247 -5.67 -18.29 -27.11
N GLU A 248 -6.08 -17.77 -28.27
CA GLU A 248 -5.17 -17.25 -29.29
C GLU A 248 -4.32 -16.09 -28.74
N THR A 249 -4.95 -15.14 -28.05
CA THR A 249 -4.25 -14.00 -27.43
C THR A 249 -3.22 -14.44 -26.40
N LEU A 250 -3.62 -15.35 -25.50
CA LEU A 250 -2.77 -15.83 -24.41
C LEU A 250 -1.67 -16.80 -24.87
N SER A 251 -1.85 -17.46 -26.02
CA SER A 251 -0.84 -18.37 -26.60
C SER A 251 0.43 -17.63 -27.09
N ALA A 252 0.40 -16.30 -27.20
CA ALA A 252 1.57 -15.49 -27.52
C ALA A 252 2.58 -15.38 -26.36
N TYR A 253 2.18 -15.74 -25.14
CA TYR A 253 3.04 -15.69 -23.96
C TYR A 253 3.73 -17.04 -23.79
N ASP A 254 5.06 -17.03 -23.73
CA ASP A 254 5.88 -18.23 -23.59
C ASP A 254 6.98 -18.07 -22.52
N THR A 255 7.81 -19.10 -22.36
CA THR A 255 8.91 -19.10 -21.40
C THR A 255 10.18 -18.43 -21.93
N TYR A 256 10.18 -17.83 -23.13
CA TYR A 256 11.39 -17.33 -23.80
C TYR A 256 12.19 -16.35 -22.93
N VAL A 257 11.50 -15.42 -22.26
CA VAL A 257 12.14 -14.42 -21.41
C VAL A 257 12.62 -15.04 -20.09
N LEU A 258 11.83 -15.96 -19.52
CA LEU A 258 12.17 -16.68 -18.28
C LEU A 258 13.43 -17.52 -18.45
N GLU A 259 13.58 -18.19 -19.59
CA GLU A 259 14.73 -19.03 -19.91
C GLU A 259 16.00 -18.22 -20.19
N ARG A 260 15.87 -16.93 -20.48
CA ARG A 260 16.98 -16.03 -20.84
C ARG A 260 17.34 -15.05 -19.75
N ASN A 261 16.66 -15.08 -18.62
CA ASN A 261 16.90 -14.13 -17.54
C ASN A 261 16.94 -14.82 -16.17
N GLN A 262 17.87 -14.39 -15.32
CA GLN A 262 17.98 -14.93 -13.95
C GLN A 262 17.15 -14.15 -12.95
N VAL A 263 16.97 -12.85 -13.12
CA VAL A 263 16.15 -11.99 -12.25
C VAL A 263 15.51 -10.92 -13.11
N SER A 264 14.18 -10.92 -13.17
CA SER A 264 13.41 -9.89 -13.87
C SER A 264 12.12 -9.59 -13.15
N SER A 265 11.91 -8.31 -12.89
CA SER A 265 10.69 -7.78 -12.32
C SER A 265 10.15 -6.64 -13.19
N LEU A 266 8.85 -6.46 -13.13
CA LEU A 266 8.11 -5.37 -13.73
C LEU A 266 7.54 -4.54 -12.58
N ASN A 267 7.68 -3.23 -12.65
CA ASN A 267 6.76 -2.36 -11.95
C ASN A 267 5.43 -2.42 -12.72
N VAL A 268 4.40 -2.98 -12.10
CA VAL A 268 3.14 -3.29 -12.77
C VAL A 268 2.00 -2.36 -12.38
N LYS A 269 2.18 -1.61 -11.28
CA LYS A 269 1.19 -0.63 -10.80
C LYS A 269 1.86 0.73 -10.66
N ASP A 270 1.46 1.63 -11.55
CA ASP A 270 1.82 3.04 -11.46
C ASP A 270 1.05 3.67 -10.30
N GLU A 271 1.74 4.41 -9.45
CA GLU A 271 1.11 5.27 -8.43
C GLU A 271 0.82 6.64 -9.05
N ILE A 272 -0.41 7.14 -8.88
CA ILE A 272 -0.88 8.43 -9.42
C ILE A 272 -1.32 9.32 -8.26
N TYR A 273 -0.69 10.48 -8.12
CA TYR A 273 -1.16 11.46 -7.14
C TYR A 273 -2.44 12.13 -7.63
N ARG A 274 -3.34 12.47 -6.71
CA ARG A 274 -4.64 13.08 -7.02
C ARG A 274 -4.56 14.28 -7.96
N GLU A 275 -3.56 15.13 -7.77
CA GLU A 275 -3.32 16.32 -8.59
C GLU A 275 -2.90 16.02 -10.05
N HIS A 276 -2.55 14.76 -10.33
CA HIS A 276 -2.13 14.23 -11.62
C HIS A 276 -3.10 13.21 -12.20
N LEU A 277 -4.34 13.12 -11.69
CA LEU A 277 -5.37 12.29 -12.31
C LEU A 277 -5.74 12.80 -13.71
N ASP A 278 -5.78 14.12 -13.92
CA ASP A 278 -6.15 14.72 -15.20
C ASP A 278 -5.06 14.57 -16.28
N ASP A 279 -3.79 14.72 -15.92
CA ASP A 279 -2.67 14.62 -16.87
C ASP A 279 -2.08 13.20 -16.94
N GLY A 280 -2.41 12.36 -15.97
CA GLY A 280 -1.98 10.97 -15.87
C GLY A 280 -0.48 10.80 -15.67
N ILE A 281 0.24 11.80 -15.15
CA ILE A 281 1.69 11.68 -14.90
C ILE A 281 1.92 10.76 -13.68
N PRO A 282 2.60 9.62 -13.84
CA PRO A 282 2.90 8.74 -12.70
C PRO A 282 3.87 9.39 -11.72
N ALA A 283 3.69 9.08 -10.43
CA ALA A 283 4.54 9.56 -9.34
C ALA A 283 6.04 9.31 -9.60
N GLN A 284 6.36 8.20 -10.29
CA GLN A 284 7.70 7.83 -10.73
C GLN A 284 8.44 8.94 -11.49
N PHE A 285 7.72 9.80 -12.21
CA PHE A 285 8.26 10.88 -13.02
C PHE A 285 8.12 12.27 -12.38
N LEU A 286 7.53 12.34 -11.18
CA LEU A 286 7.37 13.58 -10.44
C LEU A 286 8.56 13.85 -9.53
N ALA A 287 9.05 15.09 -9.58
CA ALA A 287 10.11 15.57 -8.70
C ALA A 287 9.54 16.05 -7.36
N GLU A 288 9.88 15.38 -6.26
CA GLU A 288 9.39 15.74 -4.92
C GLU A 288 10.55 16.13 -4.01
N TYR A 289 10.76 17.44 -3.86
CA TYR A 289 11.83 17.98 -3.03
C TYR A 289 11.44 17.99 -1.55
N SER A 290 12.35 17.58 -0.68
CA SER A 290 12.13 17.66 0.77
C SER A 290 12.10 19.09 1.28
N ASP A 291 11.42 19.34 2.41
CA ASP A 291 11.29 20.69 2.99
C ASP A 291 12.62 21.24 3.51
N CYS A 292 13.51 20.34 3.94
CA CYS A 292 14.79 20.66 4.54
C CYS A 292 15.88 19.73 4.00
N ARG A 293 17.05 20.28 3.69
CA ARG A 293 18.24 19.50 3.35
C ARG A 293 19.31 19.64 4.42
N LEU A 294 19.91 18.52 4.83
CA LEU A 294 21.07 18.49 5.71
C LEU A 294 22.27 17.86 5.00
N TRP A 295 23.48 18.27 5.39
CA TRP A 295 24.72 17.64 4.95
C TRP A 295 25.14 16.56 5.93
N TRP A 296 25.72 15.48 5.39
CA TRP A 296 26.41 14.50 6.22
C TRP A 296 27.59 15.14 6.96
N THR A 297 27.74 14.76 8.22
CA THR A 297 28.90 15.11 9.04
C THR A 297 29.65 13.84 9.45
N GLU A 298 30.91 13.97 9.84
CA GLU A 298 31.70 12.83 10.32
C GLU A 298 31.02 12.12 11.52
N ALA A 299 30.41 12.89 12.43
CA ALA A 299 29.71 12.33 13.58
C ALA A 299 28.49 11.50 13.18
N MET A 300 27.69 11.99 12.22
CA MET A 300 26.53 11.28 11.67
C MET A 300 26.90 9.96 10.98
N ILE A 301 28.05 9.92 10.30
CA ILE A 301 28.53 8.69 9.65
C ILE A 301 28.90 7.62 10.68
N LYS A 302 29.36 8.04 11.87
CA LYS A 302 29.79 7.13 12.94
C LYS A 302 28.67 6.74 13.90
N ASP A 303 27.65 7.59 14.03
CA ASP A 303 26.53 7.41 14.95
C ASP A 303 25.22 7.95 14.36
N VAL A 304 24.29 7.05 14.07
CA VAL A 304 22.95 7.39 13.56
C VAL A 304 22.17 8.28 14.53
N SER A 305 22.47 8.24 15.84
CA SER A 305 21.83 9.11 16.82
C SER A 305 22.10 10.59 16.55
N GLU A 306 23.25 10.92 15.93
CA GLU A 306 23.57 12.29 15.50
C GLU A 306 22.74 12.75 14.31
N VAL A 307 22.33 11.81 13.42
CA VAL A 307 21.36 12.08 12.35
C VAL A 307 20.03 12.48 12.97
N TRP A 308 19.52 11.67 13.91
CA TRP A 308 18.23 11.91 14.56
C TRP A 308 18.23 13.20 15.40
N LYS A 309 19.34 13.51 16.09
CA LYS A 309 19.50 14.78 16.82
C LYS A 309 19.44 15.98 15.89
N ALA A 310 20.15 15.93 14.76
CA ALA A 310 20.14 17.02 13.78
C ALA A 310 18.76 17.19 13.11
N ALA A 311 18.10 16.07 12.79
CA ALA A 311 16.75 16.07 12.26
C ALA A 311 15.75 16.69 13.27
N ALA A 312 15.78 16.24 14.52
CA ALA A 312 14.93 16.78 15.59
C ALA A 312 15.23 18.26 15.88
N SER A 313 16.50 18.68 15.80
CA SER A 313 16.88 20.07 15.97
C SER A 313 16.30 20.95 14.87
N SER A 314 16.35 20.49 13.61
CA SER A 314 15.84 21.23 12.45
C SER A 314 14.32 21.27 12.38
N ALA A 315 13.66 20.17 12.76
CA ALA A 315 12.20 20.05 12.69
C ALA A 315 11.48 20.71 13.88
N PHE A 316 12.01 20.55 15.10
CA PHE A 316 11.28 20.89 16.33
C PHE A 316 11.95 21.99 17.15
N GLN A 317 13.20 22.33 16.87
CA GLN A 317 13.98 23.35 17.57
C GLN A 317 14.38 24.47 16.61
N SER A 318 15.47 25.20 16.90
CA SER A 318 15.95 26.31 16.07
C SER A 318 17.13 25.90 15.18
N GLY A 319 17.27 24.61 14.88
CA GLY A 319 18.30 24.11 13.96
C GLY A 319 18.05 24.60 12.54
N SER A 320 19.12 24.99 11.85
CA SER A 320 19.06 25.44 10.45
C SER A 320 19.31 24.29 9.49
N CYS A 321 18.56 24.27 8.39
CA CYS A 321 18.86 23.42 7.25
C CYS A 321 19.97 24.05 6.39
N ALA A 322 20.69 23.22 5.64
CA ALA A 322 21.61 23.72 4.61
C ALA A 322 20.86 24.43 3.49
N PHE A 323 19.69 23.89 3.13
CA PHE A 323 18.72 24.49 2.21
C PHE A 323 17.30 24.22 2.71
N GLY A 324 16.39 25.15 2.44
CA GLY A 324 15.01 25.09 2.91
C GLY A 324 14.89 25.32 4.42
N GLY A 325 13.84 24.76 5.01
CA GLY A 325 13.50 24.94 6.41
C GLY A 325 12.11 24.39 6.72
N ILE A 326 11.92 23.99 7.98
CA ILE A 326 10.61 23.56 8.49
C ILE A 326 10.08 24.70 9.35
N GLU A 327 9.03 25.38 8.87
CA GLU A 327 8.37 26.40 9.66
C GLU A 327 7.69 25.75 10.87
N LYS A 328 7.90 26.34 12.06
CA LYS A 328 7.15 25.93 13.23
C LYS A 328 5.70 26.38 13.07
N PRO A 329 4.72 25.55 13.42
CA PRO A 329 3.38 26.05 13.64
C PRO A 329 3.47 27.20 14.64
N ALA A 330 2.97 28.37 14.27
CA ALA A 330 2.82 29.46 15.23
C ALA A 330 2.03 28.90 16.42
N PRO A 331 2.42 29.20 17.67
CA PRO A 331 1.63 28.78 18.81
C PRO A 331 0.21 29.31 18.61
N SER A 332 -0.72 28.39 18.34
CA SER A 332 -2.12 28.72 18.14
C SER A 332 -2.68 29.15 19.50
N TYR A 333 -2.47 30.41 19.86
CA TYR A 333 -3.35 31.04 20.81
C TYR A 333 -4.74 31.03 20.15
N PRO A 334 -5.75 30.41 20.77
CA PRO A 334 -7.09 30.45 20.21
C PRO A 334 -7.58 31.90 20.29
N SER A 335 -7.39 32.65 19.20
CA SER A 335 -8.15 33.88 19.00
C SER A 335 -9.61 33.45 18.92
N LYS A 336 -10.45 34.01 19.79
CA LYS A 336 -11.89 33.78 19.83
C LYS A 336 -12.54 34.36 18.57
N ASN A 337 -12.29 33.76 17.41
CA ASN A 337 -13.02 34.06 16.19
C ASN A 337 -13.75 32.79 15.75
N ARG A 338 -15.06 32.85 15.98
CA ARG A 338 -16.08 31.86 15.66
C ARG A 338 -16.09 31.63 14.15
N ARG A 339 -15.29 30.68 13.67
CA ARG A 339 -15.33 30.22 12.28
C ARG A 339 -16.41 29.15 12.17
N THR A 340 -17.53 29.51 11.57
CA THR A 340 -18.60 28.59 11.19
C THR A 340 -18.14 27.75 10.01
N THR A 341 -17.58 26.58 10.28
CA THR A 341 -17.53 25.49 9.30
C THR A 341 -18.80 24.65 9.44
N PRO A 342 -19.45 24.22 8.35
CA PRO A 342 -20.58 23.30 8.45
C PRO A 342 -20.08 21.97 9.02
N ARG A 343 -20.66 21.53 10.14
CA ARG A 343 -20.52 20.15 10.60
C ARG A 343 -20.98 19.21 9.46
N PRO A 344 -20.23 18.14 9.15
CA PRO A 344 -20.84 16.98 8.50
C PRO A 344 -22.03 16.53 9.35
N ARG A 345 -23.15 16.22 8.70
CA ARG A 345 -24.35 15.75 9.41
C ARG A 345 -23.99 14.49 10.21
N PRO A 346 -24.49 14.33 11.45
CA PRO A 346 -24.35 13.06 12.15
C PRO A 346 -24.98 11.96 11.29
N PHE A 347 -24.28 10.83 11.14
CA PHE A 347 -24.88 9.61 10.62
C PHE A 347 -26.15 9.31 11.44
N ASP A 348 -27.30 9.41 10.76
CA ASP A 348 -28.59 9.06 11.34
C ASP A 348 -28.58 7.56 11.71
N ARG A 349 -29.19 7.27 12.84
CA ARG A 349 -29.25 5.93 13.42
C ARG A 349 -30.02 5.00 12.48
N SER A 350 -29.49 3.80 12.31
CA SER A 350 -30.18 2.66 11.67
C SER A 350 -31.62 2.52 12.19
N ARG A 351 -32.59 2.64 11.28
CA ARG A 351 -33.96 2.12 11.46
C ARG A 351 -34.02 0.70 10.93
N PHE A 352 -33.41 -0.25 11.63
CA PHE A 352 -33.72 -1.66 11.47
C PHE A 352 -33.81 -2.32 12.85
N THR A 353 -34.98 -2.87 13.15
CA THR A 353 -35.22 -3.71 14.32
C THR A 353 -34.53 -5.06 14.11
N LEU A 354 -33.55 -5.38 14.96
CA LEU A 354 -32.93 -6.70 15.05
C LEU A 354 -33.96 -7.75 15.52
N PRO A 355 -34.13 -8.89 14.85
CA PRO A 355 -34.80 -10.06 15.42
C PRO A 355 -33.90 -10.74 16.47
N LEU A 356 -34.51 -11.18 17.57
CA LEU A 356 -33.85 -11.93 18.66
C LEU A 356 -33.30 -13.30 18.19
N PRO A 357 -32.21 -13.80 18.80
CA PRO A 357 -31.57 -15.06 18.39
C PRO A 357 -32.38 -16.30 18.83
N ALA A 358 -32.45 -17.30 17.95
CA ALA A 358 -32.98 -18.63 18.22
C ALA A 358 -31.92 -19.55 18.89
N PRO A 359 -32.34 -20.55 19.70
CA PRO A 359 -31.43 -21.41 20.46
C PRO A 359 -30.71 -22.48 19.61
N PRO A 360 -29.61 -23.09 20.12
CA PRO A 360 -28.61 -23.76 19.30
C PRO A 360 -29.01 -25.17 18.85
N ALA A 361 -28.71 -25.51 17.60
CA ALA A 361 -28.80 -26.86 17.05
C ALA A 361 -27.48 -27.65 17.24
N LYS A 362 -27.64 -28.97 17.40
CA LYS A 362 -26.62 -29.95 17.82
C LYS A 362 -25.53 -30.17 16.76
N ARG A 363 -24.29 -30.36 17.25
CA ARG A 363 -23.09 -30.73 16.46
C ARG A 363 -23.24 -32.12 15.81
N GLY A 364 -23.03 -32.17 14.50
CA GLY A 364 -22.79 -33.39 13.71
C GLY A 364 -21.31 -33.51 13.31
N ALA A 365 -20.88 -34.74 13.02
CA ALA A 365 -19.49 -35.21 13.04
C ALA A 365 -18.56 -34.70 11.93
N THR A 366 -17.26 -34.71 12.27
CA THR A 366 -16.07 -34.35 11.47
C THR A 366 -15.86 -35.24 10.23
N PRO A 367 -15.53 -34.69 9.05
CA PRO A 367 -14.97 -35.47 7.95
C PRO A 367 -13.43 -35.53 8.02
N THR A 368 -12.93 -36.71 7.65
CA THR A 368 -11.54 -37.15 7.61
C THR A 368 -10.70 -36.44 6.52
N LYS A 369 -9.43 -36.16 6.86
CA LYS A 369 -8.41 -35.61 5.95
C LYS A 369 -8.23 -36.49 4.71
N ARG A 370 -8.34 -35.90 3.53
CA ARG A 370 -7.94 -36.50 2.25
C ARG A 370 -6.54 -35.99 1.90
N THR A 371 -5.64 -36.92 1.60
CA THR A 371 -4.23 -36.69 1.24
C THR A 371 -4.12 -36.08 -0.15
N LEU A 372 -3.39 -34.96 -0.26
CA LEU A 372 -3.05 -34.31 -1.53
C LEU A 372 -1.97 -35.09 -2.27
N SER A 373 -2.13 -35.19 -3.59
CA SER A 373 -1.19 -35.81 -4.54
C SER A 373 0.08 -34.96 -4.71
N SER A 374 1.24 -35.60 -4.70
CA SER A 374 2.58 -35.00 -4.63
C SER A 374 3.09 -34.33 -5.92
N LYS A 375 2.23 -33.86 -6.82
CA LYS A 375 2.63 -33.32 -8.13
C LYS A 375 2.37 -31.82 -8.36
N MET A 376 1.77 -31.10 -7.39
CA MET A 376 1.54 -29.65 -7.46
C MET A 376 2.43 -28.82 -6.52
N GLN A 377 3.45 -29.41 -5.91
CA GLN A 377 4.30 -28.72 -4.93
C GLN A 377 5.29 -27.69 -5.52
N SER A 378 5.31 -27.45 -6.84
CA SER A 378 6.24 -26.51 -7.47
C SER A 378 5.61 -25.27 -8.09
N MET A 379 4.31 -25.04 -7.90
CA MET A 379 3.65 -23.78 -8.25
C MET A 379 3.17 -23.15 -6.95
N THR A 380 4.12 -22.62 -6.20
CA THR A 380 3.81 -21.79 -5.03
C THR A 380 3.12 -20.55 -5.55
N LEU A 381 1.79 -20.63 -5.52
CA LEU A 381 0.75 -19.64 -5.75
C LEU A 381 1.29 -18.22 -5.78
N ALA A 382 1.06 -17.56 -6.92
CA ALA A 382 1.40 -16.17 -7.14
C ALA A 382 0.77 -15.21 -6.11
N ASN A 383 -0.15 -15.65 -5.24
CA ASN A 383 -0.65 -14.86 -4.10
C ASN A 383 0.36 -14.68 -2.94
N GLN A 384 1.59 -15.19 -3.05
CA GLN A 384 2.73 -14.66 -2.28
C GLN A 384 3.29 -13.39 -2.94
N PHE A 385 2.40 -12.47 -3.31
CA PHE A 385 2.79 -11.16 -3.79
C PHE A 385 3.42 -10.41 -2.61
N MET A 386 4.64 -9.89 -2.81
CA MET A 386 5.51 -9.19 -1.84
C MET A 386 6.71 -9.98 -1.30
N LYS A 387 7.39 -10.75 -2.15
CA LYS A 387 8.78 -11.15 -1.87
C LYS A 387 9.71 -9.96 -2.02
N VAL A 388 10.43 -9.66 -0.94
CA VAL A 388 11.68 -8.90 -0.99
C VAL A 388 12.63 -9.67 -1.90
N VAL A 389 12.94 -9.10 -3.05
CA VAL A 389 14.08 -9.57 -3.86
C VAL A 389 15.29 -8.84 -3.28
N ASP A 390 16.18 -9.61 -2.63
CA ASP A 390 17.47 -9.11 -2.13
C ASP A 390 18.33 -8.48 -3.23
#